data_AF-A0A1Y2AVM5-F1
#
_entry.id   AF-A0A1Y2AVM5-F1
#
_cell.length_a   1.000
_cell.length_b   1.000
_cell.length_c   1.000
_cell.angle_alpha   90.00
_cell.angle_beta   90.00
_cell.angle_gamma   90.00
#
_symmetry.space_group_name_H-M   'P 1'
#
loop_
_entity.id
_entity.type
_entity.pdbx_description
1 polymer ?
#
loop_
_entity_poly.entity_id
_entity_poly.type
_entity_poly.pdbx_seq_one_letter_code
_entity_poly.pdbx_strand_id
1 'polypeptide(L)'
;MSDDASELEALQRSSAKQTIDPIKSFLSGGAGGIACVLVGHPFDLTKTRLQTASPGTYTGAVDVVRKTIAADGIKGMYRGITPPLVGVTPIFAISFWGYDMGKRIVYAATPNRKVQALSIPEIALAGGLSAVPATLVAGPAERIKVLLQVQGQGGNTAYSGPVDVLRKLYAEGGLRSIFRGTVATLARDGPGSAVYFATYEVLKKRLSKPPGTLPSGETAPAPPLSLGAVMFAGGSAGVAMWALAIPPDTIKSRLQSAPHGTYSGFMDCARKLITADGVTALWKGFGPAMARAFPANAATFVGVELSLSAMDKLW
;
A
#
# COMPACT_ATOMS: atom_id res chain seq x y z
N MET A 1 -41.10 23.64 -24.02
CA MET A 1 -40.39 22.50 -24.66
C MET A 1 -38.96 22.84 -25.08
N SER A 2 -38.57 24.11 -25.25
CA SER A 2 -37.16 24.51 -25.48
C SER A 2 -36.34 24.65 -24.20
N ASP A 3 -36.96 25.02 -23.08
CA ASP A 3 -36.25 25.35 -21.85
C ASP A 3 -35.77 24.11 -21.08
N ASP A 4 -36.62 23.08 -20.95
CA ASP A 4 -36.25 21.80 -20.28
C ASP A 4 -35.11 21.07 -21.00
N ALA A 5 -35.03 21.16 -22.33
CA ALA A 5 -33.95 20.54 -23.11
C ALA A 5 -32.61 21.27 -22.90
N SER A 6 -32.65 22.60 -22.76
CA SER A 6 -31.46 23.41 -22.46
C SER A 6 -30.97 23.19 -21.02
N GLU A 7 -31.89 22.95 -20.09
CA GLU A 7 -31.59 22.67 -18.68
C GLU A 7 -31.05 21.25 -18.51
N LEU A 8 -31.59 20.27 -19.24
CA LEU A 8 -31.05 18.91 -19.33
C LEU A 8 -29.67 18.87 -20.00
N GLU A 9 -29.43 19.64 -21.06
CA GLU A 9 -28.09 19.78 -21.67
C GLU A 9 -27.10 20.50 -20.74
N ALA A 10 -27.56 21.50 -19.97
CA ALA A 10 -26.75 22.19 -18.97
C ALA A 10 -26.41 21.27 -17.78
N LEU A 11 -27.35 20.45 -17.33
CA LEU A 11 -27.14 19.43 -16.29
C LEU A 11 -26.25 18.29 -16.79
N GLN A 12 -26.39 17.88 -18.06
CA GLN A 12 -25.50 16.90 -18.69
C GLN A 12 -24.08 17.45 -18.88
N ARG A 13 -23.92 18.73 -19.28
CA ARG A 13 -22.61 19.39 -19.35
C ARG A 13 -21.99 19.62 -17.96
N SER A 14 -22.79 19.91 -16.95
CA SER A 14 -22.38 20.05 -15.55
C SER A 14 -21.91 18.70 -14.97
N SER A 15 -22.67 17.62 -15.22
CA SER A 15 -22.30 16.27 -14.77
C SER A 15 -21.16 15.63 -15.60
N ALA A 16 -20.90 16.11 -16.82
CA ALA A 16 -19.86 15.60 -17.71
C ALA A 16 -18.54 16.42 -17.69
N LYS A 17 -18.48 17.56 -16.99
CA LYS A 17 -17.26 18.39 -16.88
C LYS A 17 -16.93 18.73 -15.43
N GLN A 18 -16.37 17.75 -14.74
CA GLN A 18 -15.28 18.04 -13.81
C GLN A 18 -14.20 16.96 -13.95
N THR A 19 -13.77 16.74 -15.19
CA THR A 19 -12.53 16.00 -15.44
C THR A 19 -11.40 16.89 -14.95
N ILE A 20 -10.93 16.64 -13.73
CA ILE A 20 -9.77 17.32 -13.17
C ILE A 20 -8.63 17.18 -14.19
N ASP A 21 -7.95 18.28 -14.49
CA ASP A 21 -6.79 18.30 -15.39
C ASP A 21 -5.84 17.14 -15.02
N PRO A 22 -5.36 16.34 -15.99
CA PRO A 22 -4.45 15.22 -15.71
C PRO A 22 -3.20 15.61 -14.91
N ILE A 23 -2.66 16.81 -15.14
CA ILE A 23 -1.51 17.36 -14.39
C ILE A 23 -1.93 17.67 -12.96
N LYS A 24 -3.07 18.34 -12.74
CA LYS A 24 -3.60 18.61 -11.40
C LYS A 24 -3.90 17.31 -10.64
N SER A 25 -4.40 16.29 -11.33
CA SER A 25 -4.65 14.96 -10.75
C SER A 25 -3.35 14.27 -10.35
N PHE A 26 -2.31 14.35 -11.20
CA PHE A 26 -1.00 13.78 -10.92
C PHE A 26 -0.32 14.47 -9.72
N LEU A 27 -0.28 15.80 -9.71
CA LEU A 27 0.35 16.58 -8.65
C LEU A 27 -0.38 16.44 -7.31
N SER A 28 -1.71 16.51 -7.31
CA SER A 28 -2.51 16.33 -6.09
C SER A 28 -2.42 14.90 -5.55
N GLY A 29 -2.40 13.89 -6.42
CA GLY A 29 -2.11 12.50 -6.07
C GLY A 29 -0.73 12.34 -5.42
N GLY A 30 0.30 13.00 -5.97
CA GLY A 30 1.64 13.04 -5.39
C GLY A 30 1.67 13.69 -4.00
N ALA A 31 0.99 14.83 -3.84
CA ALA A 31 0.88 15.51 -2.55
C ALA A 31 0.16 14.64 -1.50
N GLY A 32 -0.93 13.97 -1.89
CA GLY A 32 -1.61 12.99 -1.05
C GLY A 32 -0.71 11.83 -0.65
N GLY A 33 0.07 11.29 -1.59
CA GLY A 33 1.06 10.25 -1.34
C GLY A 33 2.12 10.67 -0.31
N ILE A 34 2.67 11.88 -0.44
CA ILE A 34 3.64 12.43 0.51
C ILE A 34 3.02 12.59 1.91
N ALA A 35 1.80 13.16 1.99
CA ALA A 35 1.09 13.33 3.26
C ALA A 35 0.82 11.98 3.95
N CYS A 36 0.40 10.97 3.18
CA CYS A 36 0.22 9.60 3.64
C CYS A 36 1.49 9.01 4.25
N VAL A 37 2.63 9.19 3.57
CA VAL A 37 3.92 8.70 4.05
C VAL A 37 4.32 9.44 5.32
N LEU A 38 4.22 10.77 5.37
CA LEU A 38 4.60 11.56 6.54
C LEU A 38 3.80 11.21 7.80
N VAL A 39 2.48 11.04 7.68
CA VAL A 39 1.62 10.70 8.82
C VAL A 39 1.72 9.22 9.19
N GLY A 40 1.85 8.34 8.21
CA GLY A 40 1.87 6.91 8.46
C GLY A 40 3.24 6.37 8.92
N HIS A 41 4.34 7.01 8.54
CA HIS A 41 5.69 6.46 8.76
C HIS A 41 6.05 6.17 10.23
N PRO A 42 5.64 6.98 11.23
CA PRO A 42 5.82 6.62 12.65
C PRO A 42 5.18 5.28 13.03
N PHE A 43 4.02 4.94 12.45
CA PHE A 43 3.35 3.66 12.67
C PHE A 43 4.10 2.51 11.98
N ASP A 44 4.60 2.73 10.76
CA ASP A 44 5.43 1.74 10.05
C ASP A 44 6.69 1.42 10.83
N LEU A 45 7.39 2.45 11.31
CA LEU A 45 8.60 2.27 12.11
C LEU A 45 8.29 1.47 13.37
N THR A 46 7.20 1.83 14.07
CA THR A 46 6.77 1.11 15.27
C THR A 46 6.47 -0.36 14.99
N LYS A 47 5.73 -0.64 13.90
CA LYS A 47 5.44 -1.99 13.42
C LYS A 47 6.72 -2.77 13.14
N THR A 48 7.59 -2.23 12.29
CA THR A 48 8.81 -2.91 11.86
C THR A 48 9.74 -3.17 13.03
N ARG A 49 9.85 -2.23 13.99
CA ARG A 49 10.63 -2.44 15.21
C ARG A 49 10.07 -3.56 16.07
N LEU A 50 8.73 -3.65 16.24
CA LEU A 50 8.11 -4.77 16.97
C LEU A 50 8.34 -6.13 16.29
N GLN A 51 8.29 -6.17 14.95
CA GLN A 51 8.46 -7.41 14.19
C GLN A 51 9.89 -7.95 14.26
N THR A 52 10.87 -7.04 14.27
CA THR A 52 12.30 -7.38 14.11
C THR A 52 13.08 -7.45 15.41
N ALA A 53 12.61 -6.80 16.48
CA ALA A 53 13.31 -6.75 17.75
C ALA A 53 13.41 -8.14 18.41
N SER A 54 14.53 -8.37 19.09
CA SER A 54 14.73 -9.55 19.93
C SER A 54 13.67 -9.63 21.04
N PRO A 55 13.30 -10.85 21.49
CA PRO A 55 12.38 -11.03 22.61
C PRO A 55 12.79 -10.20 23.83
N GLY A 56 11.82 -9.58 24.50
CA GLY A 56 12.06 -8.74 25.68
C GLY A 56 12.53 -7.30 25.40
N THR A 57 12.88 -6.93 24.17
CA THR A 57 13.33 -5.56 23.85
C THR A 57 12.23 -4.52 24.07
N TYR A 58 10.99 -4.87 23.73
CA TYR A 58 9.82 -3.99 23.84
C TYR A 58 8.64 -4.72 24.47
N THR A 59 7.91 -4.03 25.34
CA THR A 59 6.65 -4.55 25.92
C THR A 59 5.45 -4.31 25.01
N GLY A 60 5.55 -3.39 24.05
CA GLY A 60 4.50 -3.09 23.09
C GLY A 60 4.79 -1.86 22.23
N ALA A 61 3.80 -1.44 21.44
CA ALA A 61 3.93 -0.31 20.51
C ALA A 61 4.27 1.01 21.20
N VAL A 62 3.61 1.29 22.33
CA VAL A 62 3.86 2.51 23.11
C VAL A 62 5.30 2.54 23.64
N ASP A 63 5.82 1.39 24.09
CA ASP A 63 7.20 1.27 24.56
C ASP A 63 8.21 1.50 23.44
N VAL A 64 7.93 1.01 22.22
CA VAL A 64 8.74 1.34 21.04
C VAL A 64 8.78 2.84 20.81
N VAL A 65 7.63 3.52 20.78
CA VAL A 65 7.56 4.97 20.57
C VAL A 65 8.33 5.71 21.66
N ARG A 66 8.09 5.37 22.93
CA ARG A 66 8.75 6.00 24.10
C ARG A 66 10.27 5.85 24.02
N LYS A 67 10.77 4.62 23.83
CA LYS A 67 12.22 4.35 23.72
C LYS A 67 12.85 5.01 22.50
N THR A 68 12.13 5.07 21.37
CA THR A 68 12.62 5.74 20.15
C THR A 68 12.77 7.24 20.36
N ILE A 69 11.75 7.89 20.93
CA ILE A 69 11.79 9.34 21.21
C ILE A 69 12.85 9.65 22.27
N ALA A 70 12.98 8.81 23.30
CA ALA A 70 13.99 9.01 24.34
C ALA A 70 15.42 8.91 23.79
N ALA A 71 15.68 8.00 22.85
CA ALA A 71 17.01 7.80 22.27
C ALA A 71 17.36 8.84 21.20
N ASP A 72 16.41 9.20 20.34
CA ASP A 72 16.69 9.86 19.06
C ASP A 72 15.79 11.07 18.77
N GLY A 73 14.94 11.43 19.73
CA GLY A 73 13.90 12.44 19.56
C GLY A 73 12.85 12.07 18.52
N ILE A 74 12.02 13.04 18.16
CA ILE A 74 10.94 12.87 17.18
C ILE A 74 11.49 12.47 15.80
N LYS A 75 12.67 12.98 15.42
CA LYS A 75 13.34 12.63 14.16
C LYS A 75 13.63 11.13 14.06
N GLY A 76 13.85 10.45 15.20
CA GLY A 76 14.00 9.00 15.27
C GLY A 76 12.81 8.22 14.70
N MET A 77 11.59 8.76 14.81
CA MET A 77 10.36 8.16 14.26
C MET A 77 10.31 8.22 12.73
N TYR A 78 11.18 9.00 12.10
CA TYR A 78 11.25 9.21 10.65
C TYR A 78 12.41 8.48 9.96
N ARG A 79 13.09 7.57 10.66
CA ARG A 79 14.17 6.76 10.06
C ARG A 79 13.65 5.91 8.90
N GLY A 80 14.37 5.94 7.79
CA GLY A 80 14.02 5.18 6.60
C GLY A 80 12.81 5.73 5.83
N ILE A 81 12.43 7.00 6.00
CA ILE A 81 11.33 7.62 5.26
C ILE A 81 11.68 7.91 3.79
N THR A 82 12.96 8.03 3.44
CA THR A 82 13.37 8.38 2.08
C THR A 82 12.96 7.35 1.01
N PRO A 83 13.22 6.03 1.18
CA PRO A 83 12.78 5.05 0.20
C PRO A 83 11.28 5.08 -0.14
N PRO A 84 10.34 5.14 0.83
CA PRO A 84 8.92 5.24 0.50
C PRO A 84 8.54 6.58 -0.15
N LEU A 85 9.15 7.71 0.22
CA LEU A 85 8.85 9.00 -0.43
C LEU A 85 9.23 9.00 -1.91
N VAL A 86 10.39 8.45 -2.26
CA VAL A 86 10.87 8.38 -3.65
C VAL A 86 10.16 7.26 -4.42
N GLY A 87 9.88 6.15 -3.75
CA GLY A 87 9.33 4.94 -4.38
C GLY A 87 7.82 4.95 -4.59
N VAL A 88 7.04 5.76 -3.86
CA VAL A 88 5.57 5.68 -3.86
C VAL A 88 4.97 5.82 -5.26
N THR A 89 5.36 6.87 -6.00
CA THR A 89 4.79 7.14 -7.33
C THR A 89 5.18 6.07 -8.36
N PRO A 90 6.46 5.69 -8.53
CA PRO A 90 6.84 4.61 -9.45
C PRO A 90 6.21 3.26 -9.10
N ILE A 91 6.16 2.89 -7.82
CA ILE A 91 5.58 1.61 -7.37
C ILE A 91 4.09 1.56 -7.71
N PHE A 92 3.34 2.63 -7.45
CA PHE A 92 1.92 2.67 -7.81
C PHE A 92 1.70 2.65 -9.32
N ALA A 93 2.48 3.40 -10.09
CA ALA A 93 2.39 3.39 -11.55
C ALA A 93 2.60 1.97 -12.13
N ILE A 94 3.62 1.26 -11.65
CA ILE A 94 3.90 -0.12 -12.05
C ILE A 94 2.81 -1.07 -11.57
N SER A 95 2.24 -0.86 -10.38
CA SER A 95 1.12 -1.66 -9.87
C SER A 95 -0.14 -1.49 -10.72
N PHE A 96 -0.53 -0.26 -11.10
CA PHE A 96 -1.67 -0.04 -11.99
C PHE A 96 -1.44 -0.64 -13.38
N TRP A 97 -0.25 -0.45 -13.95
CA TRP A 97 0.13 -1.12 -15.20
C TRP A 97 0.07 -2.65 -15.07
N GLY A 98 0.58 -3.20 -13.98
CA GLY A 98 0.53 -4.62 -13.68
C GLY A 98 -0.89 -5.15 -13.52
N TYR A 99 -1.79 -4.36 -12.95
CA TYR A 99 -3.21 -4.69 -12.83
C TYR A 99 -3.90 -4.72 -14.19
N ASP A 100 -3.63 -3.75 -15.05
CA ASP A 100 -4.13 -3.75 -16.42
C ASP A 100 -3.61 -4.93 -17.23
N MET A 101 -2.33 -5.29 -17.07
CA MET A 101 -1.76 -6.49 -17.66
C MET A 101 -2.44 -7.76 -17.11
N GLY A 102 -2.67 -7.83 -15.80
CA GLY A 102 -3.39 -8.93 -15.14
C GLY A 102 -4.79 -9.12 -15.72
N LYS A 103 -5.54 -8.04 -15.94
CA LYS A 103 -6.85 -8.10 -16.61
C LYS A 103 -6.73 -8.66 -18.03
N ARG A 104 -5.73 -8.22 -18.82
CA ARG A 104 -5.50 -8.73 -20.18
C ARG A 104 -5.22 -10.23 -20.19
N ILE A 105 -4.42 -10.74 -19.24
CA ILE A 105 -4.13 -12.17 -19.08
C ILE A 105 -5.43 -12.93 -18.79
N VAL A 106 -6.27 -12.43 -17.89
CA VAL A 106 -7.57 -13.04 -17.58
C VAL A 106 -8.48 -13.09 -18.80
N TYR A 107 -8.58 -11.99 -19.56
CA TYR A 107 -9.37 -11.96 -20.79
C TYR A 107 -8.86 -12.95 -21.83
N ALA A 108 -7.54 -13.07 -22.01
CA ALA A 108 -6.93 -14.05 -22.91
C ALA A 108 -7.21 -15.50 -22.47
N ALA A 109 -7.28 -15.76 -21.17
CA ALA A 109 -7.61 -17.08 -20.61
C ALA A 109 -9.12 -17.42 -20.66
N THR A 110 -9.98 -16.44 -20.98
CA THR A 110 -11.45 -16.62 -21.07
C THR A 110 -11.99 -16.17 -22.44
N PRO A 111 -11.59 -16.81 -23.56
CA PRO A 111 -11.91 -16.34 -24.91
C PRO A 111 -13.41 -16.41 -25.26
N ASN A 112 -14.16 -17.35 -24.66
CA ASN A 112 -15.60 -17.55 -24.94
C ASN A 112 -16.53 -16.80 -23.96
N ARG A 113 -16.06 -15.66 -23.43
CA ARG A 113 -16.77 -14.84 -22.44
C ARG A 113 -18.00 -14.16 -23.03
N LYS A 114 -19.15 -14.31 -22.37
CA LYS A 114 -20.43 -13.65 -22.74
C LYS A 114 -20.62 -12.26 -22.10
N VAL A 115 -19.95 -11.99 -20.97
CA VAL A 115 -20.11 -10.74 -20.19
C VAL A 115 -18.76 -10.04 -20.06
N GLN A 116 -18.65 -8.77 -20.47
CA GLN A 116 -17.37 -8.05 -20.46
C GLN A 116 -16.85 -7.69 -19.06
N ALA A 117 -17.74 -7.64 -18.06
CA ALA A 117 -17.38 -7.35 -16.67
C ALA A 117 -16.63 -8.52 -16.02
N LEU A 118 -15.49 -8.24 -15.39
CA LEU A 118 -14.74 -9.25 -14.63
C LEU A 118 -15.49 -9.65 -13.35
N SER A 119 -15.45 -10.95 -13.04
CA SER A 119 -15.91 -11.49 -11.77
C SER A 119 -14.96 -11.09 -10.62
N ILE A 120 -15.42 -11.21 -9.38
CA ILE A 120 -14.61 -10.85 -8.21
C ILE A 120 -13.31 -11.69 -8.12
N PRO A 121 -13.34 -13.03 -8.35
CA PRO A 121 -12.11 -13.83 -8.38
C PRO A 121 -11.12 -13.41 -9.48
N GLU A 122 -11.62 -13.01 -10.64
CA GLU A 122 -10.80 -12.51 -11.74
C GLU A 122 -10.16 -11.16 -11.44
N ILE A 123 -10.90 -10.26 -10.78
CA ILE A 123 -10.38 -8.98 -10.28
C ILE A 123 -9.32 -9.22 -9.19
N ALA A 124 -9.56 -10.18 -8.29
CA ALA A 124 -8.60 -10.58 -7.27
C ALA A 124 -7.33 -11.15 -7.90
N LEU A 125 -7.46 -12.00 -8.94
CA LEU A 125 -6.34 -12.56 -9.68
C LEU A 125 -5.53 -11.47 -10.40
N ALA A 126 -6.20 -10.56 -11.12
CA ALA A 126 -5.54 -9.41 -11.74
C ALA A 126 -4.82 -8.53 -10.71
N GLY A 127 -5.44 -8.32 -9.54
CA GLY A 127 -4.84 -7.66 -8.38
C GLY A 127 -3.59 -8.37 -7.88
N GLY A 128 -3.65 -9.68 -7.69
CA GLY A 128 -2.51 -10.48 -7.25
C GLY A 128 -1.35 -10.49 -8.26
N LEU A 129 -1.66 -10.58 -9.56
CA LEU A 129 -0.65 -10.52 -10.62
C LEU A 129 0.03 -9.15 -10.71
N SER A 130 -0.68 -8.08 -10.40
CA SER A 130 -0.13 -6.72 -10.38
C SER A 130 1.03 -6.54 -9.41
N ALA A 131 1.07 -7.37 -8.35
CA ALA A 131 2.10 -7.33 -7.34
C ALA A 131 3.47 -7.78 -7.88
N VAL A 132 3.53 -8.61 -8.92
CA VAL A 132 4.80 -9.18 -9.43
C VAL A 132 5.75 -8.07 -9.93
N PRO A 133 5.39 -7.25 -10.93
CA PRO A 133 6.29 -6.19 -11.40
C PRO A 133 6.51 -5.10 -10.34
N ALA A 134 5.48 -4.79 -9.54
CA ALA A 134 5.60 -3.80 -8.46
C ALA A 134 6.63 -4.24 -7.41
N THR A 135 6.63 -5.53 -7.04
CA THR A 135 7.55 -6.11 -6.04
C THR A 135 9.01 -6.10 -6.50
N LEU A 136 9.29 -6.15 -7.81
CA LEU A 136 10.66 -6.05 -8.31
C LEU A 136 11.29 -4.69 -8.00
N VAL A 137 10.49 -3.63 -7.98
CA VAL A 137 10.94 -2.28 -7.61
C VAL A 137 10.81 -2.07 -6.10
N ALA A 138 9.71 -2.51 -5.50
CA ALA A 138 9.44 -2.34 -4.08
C ALA A 138 10.40 -3.15 -3.20
N GLY A 139 10.77 -4.38 -3.59
CA GLY A 139 11.60 -5.27 -2.78
C GLY A 139 12.92 -4.64 -2.30
N PRO A 140 13.77 -4.11 -3.21
CA PRO A 140 14.97 -3.37 -2.84
C PRO A 140 14.69 -2.14 -1.96
N ALA A 141 13.69 -1.34 -2.31
CA ALA A 141 13.34 -0.13 -1.56
C ALA A 141 12.83 -0.46 -0.14
N GLU A 142 12.02 -1.50 0.00
CA GLU A 142 11.52 -2.01 1.27
C GLU A 142 12.64 -2.53 2.14
N ARG A 143 13.59 -3.27 1.56
CA ARG A 143 14.72 -3.78 2.33
C ARG A 143 15.57 -2.63 2.89
N ILE A 144 15.86 -1.61 2.07
CA ILE A 144 16.59 -0.42 2.53
C ILE A 144 15.81 0.27 3.66
N LYS A 145 14.50 0.46 3.49
CA LYS A 145 13.62 1.01 4.53
C LYS A 145 13.69 0.22 5.82
N VAL A 146 13.53 -1.11 5.76
CA VAL A 146 13.52 -1.98 6.95
C VAL A 146 14.85 -1.89 7.70
N LEU A 147 15.98 -1.97 7.01
CA LEU A 147 17.30 -1.86 7.65
C LEU A 147 17.50 -0.51 8.36
N LEU A 148 17.05 0.58 7.75
CA LEU A 148 17.10 1.92 8.36
C LEU A 148 16.13 2.06 9.57
N GLN A 149 14.97 1.39 9.54
CA GLN A 149 13.99 1.43 10.63
C GLN A 149 14.44 0.60 11.86
N VAL A 150 15.15 -0.51 11.61
CA VAL A 150 15.71 -1.38 12.65
C VAL A 150 16.91 -0.74 13.34
N GLN A 151 17.67 0.09 12.62
CA GLN A 151 18.79 0.81 13.20
C GLN A 151 18.38 1.68 14.39
N GLY A 152 19.27 1.77 15.39
CA GLY A 152 19.01 2.44 16.66
C GLY A 152 18.39 1.53 17.72
N GLN A 153 17.96 0.31 17.35
CA GLN A 153 17.67 -0.73 18.34
C GLN A 153 19.00 -1.18 18.99
N GLY A 154 19.09 -1.05 20.31
CA GLY A 154 20.30 -1.42 21.06
C GLY A 154 21.49 -0.48 20.88
N GLY A 155 21.26 0.77 20.43
CA GLY A 155 22.31 1.80 20.33
C GLY A 155 23.26 1.68 19.14
N ASN A 156 23.05 0.72 18.23
CA ASN A 156 23.93 0.52 17.09
C ASN A 156 23.42 1.30 15.85
N THR A 157 24.32 2.06 15.21
CA THR A 157 24.08 2.79 13.95
C THR A 157 24.98 2.26 12.84
N ALA A 158 24.49 1.30 12.07
CA ALA A 158 25.25 0.65 11.00
C ALA A 158 25.29 1.43 9.68
N TYR A 159 24.35 2.34 9.43
CA TYR A 159 24.14 3.01 8.15
C TYR A 159 23.94 4.52 8.34
N SER A 160 24.55 5.30 7.45
CA SER A 160 24.38 6.76 7.40
C SER A 160 23.17 7.21 6.58
N GLY A 161 22.62 6.32 5.73
CA GLY A 161 21.44 6.62 4.92
C GLY A 161 21.17 5.55 3.84
N PRO A 162 20.17 5.77 2.97
CA PRO A 162 19.74 4.80 1.96
C PRO A 162 20.84 4.38 0.97
N VAL A 163 21.67 5.34 0.52
CA VAL A 163 22.77 5.08 -0.40
C VAL A 163 23.87 4.25 0.26
N ASP A 164 24.14 4.50 1.54
CA ASP A 164 25.12 3.73 2.31
C ASP A 164 24.64 2.30 2.55
N VAL A 165 23.35 2.10 2.84
CA VAL A 165 22.74 0.76 2.88
C VAL A 165 22.96 0.05 1.55
N LEU A 166 22.61 0.68 0.43
CA LEU A 166 22.75 0.07 -0.90
C LEU A 166 24.21 -0.32 -1.19
N ARG A 167 25.16 0.57 -0.89
CA ARG A 167 26.60 0.33 -1.09
C ARG A 167 27.08 -0.86 -0.25
N LYS A 168 26.74 -0.89 1.05
CA LYS A 168 27.15 -1.98 1.95
C LYS A 168 26.52 -3.31 1.57
N LEU A 169 25.23 -3.32 1.23
CA LEU A 169 24.55 -4.52 0.74
C LEU A 169 25.19 -5.06 -0.54
N TYR A 170 25.54 -4.18 -1.49
CA TYR A 170 26.23 -4.60 -2.70
C TYR A 170 27.63 -5.16 -2.40
N ALA A 171 28.37 -4.56 -1.47
CA ALA A 171 29.69 -5.07 -1.05
C ALA A 171 29.59 -6.42 -0.31
N GLU A 172 28.53 -6.66 0.46
CA GLU A 172 28.32 -7.92 1.20
C GLU A 172 27.98 -9.11 0.30
N GLY A 173 27.23 -8.91 -0.79
CA GLY A 173 26.75 -10.03 -1.60
C GLY A 173 26.10 -9.63 -2.93
N GLY A 174 26.46 -8.47 -3.46
CA GLY A 174 25.99 -7.96 -4.75
C GLY A 174 24.47 -7.81 -4.83
N LEU A 175 23.92 -8.03 -6.03
CA LEU A 175 22.48 -7.92 -6.28
C LEU A 175 21.64 -8.92 -5.48
N ARG A 176 22.16 -10.13 -5.20
CA ARG A 176 21.46 -11.10 -4.36
C ARG A 176 21.24 -10.55 -2.95
N SER A 177 22.24 -9.86 -2.40
CA SER A 177 22.12 -9.14 -1.14
C SER A 177 21.43 -7.77 -1.26
N ILE A 178 20.90 -7.36 -2.40
CA ILE A 178 19.92 -6.26 -2.46
C ILE A 178 18.51 -6.85 -2.47
N PHE A 179 18.28 -7.91 -3.25
CA PHE A 179 16.98 -8.52 -3.47
C PHE A 179 16.57 -9.59 -2.43
N ARG A 180 17.38 -9.90 -1.40
CA ARG A 180 16.97 -10.82 -0.31
C ARG A 180 15.64 -10.37 0.30
N GLY A 181 14.71 -11.31 0.42
CA GLY A 181 13.36 -11.03 0.93
C GLY A 181 12.37 -10.53 -0.12
N THR A 182 12.76 -10.37 -1.39
CA THR A 182 11.81 -10.00 -2.47
C THR A 182 10.73 -11.07 -2.64
N VAL A 183 11.08 -12.36 -2.57
CA VAL A 183 10.08 -13.45 -2.59
C VAL A 183 9.14 -13.38 -1.39
N ALA A 184 9.67 -13.05 -0.20
CA ALA A 184 8.86 -12.83 0.99
C ALA A 184 7.92 -11.62 0.86
N THR A 185 8.40 -10.58 0.16
CA THR A 185 7.61 -9.39 -0.17
C THR A 185 6.48 -9.76 -1.13
N LEU A 186 6.75 -10.56 -2.16
CA LEU A 186 5.73 -11.04 -3.09
C LEU A 186 4.70 -11.95 -2.41
N ALA A 187 5.13 -12.81 -1.48
CA ALA A 187 4.24 -13.67 -0.70
C ALA A 187 3.27 -12.87 0.20
N ARG A 188 3.63 -11.63 0.56
CA ARG A 188 2.75 -10.67 1.23
C ARG A 188 1.87 -9.93 0.20
N ASP A 189 2.49 -9.39 -0.86
CA ASP A 189 1.85 -8.43 -1.76
C ASP A 189 0.86 -9.06 -2.73
N GLY A 190 1.14 -10.25 -3.25
CA GLY A 190 0.21 -10.95 -4.15
C GLY A 190 -1.12 -11.25 -3.46
N PRO A 191 -1.14 -12.04 -2.37
CA PRO A 191 -2.37 -12.33 -1.64
C PRO A 191 -3.02 -11.09 -1.04
N GLY A 192 -2.21 -10.15 -0.52
CA GLY A 192 -2.71 -8.87 0.00
C GLY A 192 -3.45 -8.07 -1.05
N SER A 193 -2.87 -7.89 -2.23
CA SER A 193 -3.48 -7.17 -3.35
C SER A 193 -4.76 -7.87 -3.82
N ALA A 194 -4.76 -9.20 -3.90
CA ALA A 194 -5.95 -9.96 -4.27
C ALA A 194 -7.12 -9.71 -3.30
N VAL A 195 -6.86 -9.74 -1.99
CA VAL A 195 -7.87 -9.43 -0.97
C VAL A 195 -8.31 -7.97 -1.05
N TYR A 196 -7.38 -7.04 -1.21
CA TYR A 196 -7.69 -5.62 -1.33
C TYR A 196 -8.68 -5.37 -2.48
N PHE A 197 -8.35 -5.82 -3.69
CA PHE A 197 -9.19 -5.62 -4.87
C PHE A 197 -10.52 -6.37 -4.76
N ALA A 198 -10.54 -7.59 -4.20
CA ALA A 198 -11.77 -8.34 -3.99
C ALA A 198 -12.72 -7.63 -3.02
N THR A 199 -12.21 -7.21 -1.85
CA THR A 199 -13.01 -6.52 -0.83
C THR A 199 -13.49 -5.17 -1.35
N TYR A 200 -12.62 -4.41 -2.02
CA TYR A 200 -12.98 -3.13 -2.61
C TYR A 200 -14.12 -3.29 -3.63
N GLU A 201 -14.03 -4.27 -4.53
CA GLU A 201 -15.06 -4.51 -5.54
C GLU A 201 -16.38 -5.01 -4.95
N VAL A 202 -16.34 -5.90 -3.96
CA VAL A 202 -17.54 -6.36 -3.24
C VAL A 202 -18.27 -5.18 -2.59
N LEU A 203 -17.53 -4.33 -1.87
CA LEU A 203 -18.11 -3.18 -1.20
C LEU A 203 -18.62 -2.15 -2.20
N LYS A 204 -17.84 -1.87 -3.26
CA LYS A 204 -18.27 -1.01 -4.36
C LYS A 204 -19.58 -1.51 -4.98
N LYS A 205 -19.70 -2.80 -5.29
CA LYS A 205 -20.95 -3.38 -5.84
C LYS A 205 -22.13 -3.25 -4.88
N ARG A 206 -21.92 -3.45 -3.58
CA ARG A 206 -22.98 -3.32 -2.56
C ARG A 206 -23.41 -1.87 -2.30
N LEU A 207 -22.48 -0.92 -2.43
CA LEU A 207 -22.72 0.50 -2.20
C LEU A 207 -23.19 1.24 -3.45
N SER A 208 -23.04 0.64 -4.64
CA SER A 208 -23.48 1.22 -5.89
C SER A 208 -25.00 1.17 -5.99
N LYS A 209 -25.60 2.29 -6.41
CA LYS A 209 -27.02 2.31 -6.76
C LYS A 209 -27.24 1.54 -8.07
N PRO A 210 -28.39 0.86 -8.24
CA PRO A 210 -28.70 0.22 -9.51
C PRO A 210 -28.68 1.26 -10.64
N PRO A 211 -28.17 0.89 -11.82
CA PRO A 211 -28.21 1.77 -12.97
C PRO A 211 -29.66 2.16 -13.28
N GLY A 212 -29.90 3.43 -13.58
CA GLY A 212 -31.20 3.90 -14.06
C GLY A 212 -31.50 3.37 -15.46
N THR A 213 -32.70 3.64 -15.96
CA THR A 213 -33.08 3.40 -17.35
C THR A 213 -33.05 4.73 -18.10
N LEU A 214 -32.35 4.76 -19.24
CA LEU A 214 -32.40 5.89 -20.17
C LEU A 214 -33.78 5.94 -20.85
N PRO A 215 -34.22 7.12 -21.35
CA PRO A 215 -35.46 7.25 -22.13
C PRO A 215 -35.51 6.35 -23.38
N SER A 216 -34.35 5.92 -23.88
CA SER A 216 -34.18 4.96 -24.98
C SER A 216 -34.45 3.50 -24.62
N GLY A 217 -34.72 3.19 -23.34
CA GLY A 217 -34.85 1.82 -22.83
C GLY A 217 -33.50 1.13 -22.52
N GLU A 218 -32.38 1.81 -22.75
CA GLU A 218 -31.05 1.30 -22.43
C GLU A 218 -30.70 1.51 -20.94
N THR A 219 -29.88 0.63 -20.39
CA THR A 219 -29.36 0.74 -19.03
C THR A 219 -28.40 1.93 -18.92
N ALA A 220 -28.74 2.94 -18.12
CA ALA A 220 -27.85 4.07 -17.86
C ALA A 220 -26.58 3.60 -17.13
N PRO A 221 -25.43 4.28 -17.28
CA PRO A 221 -24.27 4.02 -16.42
C PRO A 221 -24.66 4.18 -14.95
N ALA A 222 -24.21 3.26 -14.10
CA ALA A 222 -24.42 3.42 -12.66
C ALA A 222 -23.77 4.75 -12.21
N PRO A 223 -24.45 5.55 -11.38
CA PRO A 223 -23.87 6.80 -10.90
C PRO A 223 -22.57 6.52 -10.16
N PRO A 224 -21.56 7.41 -10.26
CA PRO A 224 -20.32 7.25 -9.52
C PRO A 224 -20.64 7.18 -8.02
N LEU A 225 -19.92 6.31 -7.31
CA LEU A 225 -20.01 6.20 -5.86
C LEU A 225 -19.70 7.56 -5.22
N SER A 226 -20.39 7.88 -4.11
CA SER A 226 -20.02 9.03 -3.31
C SER A 226 -18.60 8.87 -2.77
N LEU A 227 -17.91 9.99 -2.56
CA LEU A 227 -16.56 9.99 -2.00
C LEU A 227 -16.51 9.22 -0.67
N GLY A 228 -17.49 9.40 0.21
CA GLY A 228 -17.58 8.66 1.47
C GLY A 228 -17.72 7.14 1.29
N ALA A 229 -18.45 6.68 0.27
CA ALA A 229 -18.57 5.27 -0.03
C ALA A 229 -17.26 4.68 -0.60
N VAL A 230 -16.56 5.43 -1.45
CA VAL A 230 -15.22 5.07 -1.94
C VAL A 230 -14.21 4.98 -0.79
N MET A 231 -14.23 5.95 0.12
CA MET A 231 -13.38 5.97 1.32
C MET A 231 -13.66 4.78 2.23
N PHE A 232 -14.93 4.46 2.49
CA PHE A 232 -15.30 3.30 3.30
C PHE A 232 -14.86 1.99 2.64
N ALA A 233 -15.13 1.81 1.35
CA ALA A 233 -14.71 0.62 0.60
C ALA A 233 -13.18 0.45 0.60
N GLY A 234 -12.43 1.52 0.34
CA GLY A 234 -10.97 1.52 0.36
C GLY A 234 -10.38 1.25 1.75
N GLY A 235 -10.94 1.88 2.79
CA GLY A 235 -10.53 1.68 4.19
C GLY A 235 -10.76 0.24 4.64
N SER A 236 -11.94 -0.32 4.41
CA SER A 236 -12.27 -1.72 4.73
C SER A 236 -11.43 -2.71 3.94
N ALA A 237 -11.17 -2.45 2.65
CA ALA A 237 -10.25 -3.25 1.84
C ALA A 237 -8.82 -3.23 2.40
N GLY A 238 -8.35 -2.08 2.86
CA GLY A 238 -7.05 -1.95 3.54
C GLY A 238 -6.97 -2.75 4.83
N VAL A 239 -8.03 -2.73 5.66
CA VAL A 239 -8.10 -3.54 6.89
C VAL A 239 -8.08 -5.04 6.57
N ALA A 240 -8.89 -5.48 5.61
CA ALA A 240 -8.94 -6.88 5.19
C ALA A 240 -7.60 -7.36 4.63
N MET A 241 -6.96 -6.54 3.78
CA MET A 241 -5.62 -6.81 3.25
C MET A 241 -4.61 -6.97 4.39
N TRP A 242 -4.54 -6.03 5.32
CA TRP A 242 -3.57 -6.09 6.41
C TRP A 242 -3.83 -7.24 7.38
N ALA A 243 -5.09 -7.63 7.61
CA ALA A 243 -5.42 -8.81 8.39
C ALA A 243 -4.81 -10.09 7.80
N LEU A 244 -4.75 -10.21 6.47
CA LEU A 244 -4.06 -11.30 5.80
C LEU A 244 -2.54 -11.09 5.74
N ALA A 245 -2.08 -9.85 5.51
CA ALA A 245 -0.70 -9.55 5.18
C ALA A 245 0.25 -9.50 6.40
N ILE A 246 -0.25 -9.38 7.63
CA ILE A 246 0.61 -9.23 8.81
C ILE A 246 1.52 -10.45 9.06
N PRO A 247 1.02 -11.70 9.07
CA PRO A 247 1.89 -12.87 9.24
C PRO A 247 3.06 -12.95 8.23
N PRO A 248 2.84 -12.86 6.90
CA PRO A 248 3.94 -12.84 5.95
C PRO A 248 4.81 -11.58 6.04
N ASP A 249 4.24 -10.41 6.38
CA ASP A 249 5.02 -9.18 6.58
C ASP A 249 6.00 -9.30 7.77
N THR A 250 5.59 -9.94 8.87
CA THR A 250 6.48 -10.20 10.01
C THR A 250 7.66 -11.10 9.62
N ILE A 251 7.39 -12.19 8.90
CA ILE A 251 8.44 -13.11 8.41
C ILE A 251 9.37 -12.37 7.44
N LYS A 252 8.80 -11.59 6.51
CA LYS A 252 9.56 -10.78 5.55
C LYS A 252 10.47 -9.78 6.26
N SER A 253 9.95 -9.01 7.22
CA SER A 253 10.72 -7.99 7.94
C SER A 253 11.85 -8.62 8.75
N ARG A 254 11.61 -9.75 9.44
CA ARG A 254 12.66 -10.52 10.13
C ARG A 254 13.72 -11.03 9.16
N LEU A 255 13.31 -11.59 8.02
CA LEU A 255 14.23 -12.10 7.00
C LEU A 255 15.09 -10.99 6.38
N GLN A 256 14.53 -9.81 6.14
CA GLN A 256 15.21 -8.67 5.54
C GLN A 256 16.19 -7.98 6.51
N SER A 257 15.88 -7.98 7.81
CA SER A 257 16.72 -7.33 8.84
C SER A 257 17.77 -8.23 9.46
N ALA A 258 17.59 -9.56 9.40
CA ALA A 258 18.51 -10.49 10.03
C ALA A 258 19.87 -10.51 9.33
N PRO A 259 20.97 -10.74 10.09
CA PRO A 259 22.29 -10.95 9.52
C PRO A 259 22.31 -12.00 8.39
N HIS A 260 23.31 -11.90 7.52
CA HIS A 260 23.48 -12.89 6.46
C HIS A 260 23.71 -14.27 7.06
N GLY A 261 23.03 -15.30 6.51
CA GLY A 261 23.14 -16.68 6.99
C GLY A 261 22.21 -17.09 8.14
N THR A 262 21.52 -16.16 8.82
CA THR A 262 20.59 -16.52 9.91
C THR A 262 19.42 -17.40 9.44
N TYR A 263 18.92 -17.12 8.24
CA TYR A 263 17.78 -17.80 7.63
C TYR A 263 18.10 -18.21 6.20
N SER A 264 17.75 -19.44 5.82
CA SER A 264 17.92 -19.92 4.44
C SER A 264 16.81 -19.43 3.50
N GLY A 265 15.67 -19.00 4.04
CA GLY A 265 14.55 -18.47 3.27
C GLY A 265 13.32 -18.16 4.11
N PHE A 266 12.20 -17.87 3.44
CA PHE A 266 10.93 -17.50 4.07
C PHE A 266 10.41 -18.59 5.02
N MET A 267 10.35 -19.85 4.56
CA MET A 267 9.83 -20.97 5.37
C MET A 267 10.73 -21.31 6.55
N ASP A 268 12.06 -21.19 6.39
CA ASP A 268 13.02 -21.39 7.49
C ASP A 268 12.87 -20.29 8.54
N CYS A 269 12.72 -19.03 8.12
CA CYS A 269 12.44 -17.92 9.00
C CYS A 269 11.13 -18.11 9.75
N ALA A 270 10.06 -18.52 9.07
CA ALA A 270 8.76 -18.80 9.67
C ALA A 270 8.86 -19.89 10.74
N ARG A 271 9.50 -21.03 10.41
CA ARG A 271 9.70 -22.15 11.35
C ARG A 271 10.47 -21.70 12.59
N LYS A 272 11.65 -21.10 12.41
CA LYS A 272 12.50 -20.64 13.52
C LYS A 272 11.79 -19.60 14.39
N LEU A 273 11.03 -18.69 13.78
CA LEU A 273 10.26 -17.69 14.51
C LEU A 273 9.15 -18.33 15.35
N ILE A 274 8.37 -19.26 14.79
CA ILE A 274 7.30 -19.96 15.52
C ILE A 274 7.89 -20.83 16.64
N THR A 275 9.01 -21.51 16.41
CA THR A 275 9.68 -22.32 17.43
C THR A 275 10.22 -21.46 18.58
N ALA A 276 10.76 -20.28 18.30
CA ALA A 276 11.36 -19.41 19.33
C ALA A 276 10.33 -18.56 20.09
N ASP A 277 9.38 -17.94 19.38
CA ASP A 277 8.49 -16.92 19.93
C ASP A 277 7.00 -17.34 19.92
N GLY A 278 6.67 -18.53 19.40
CA GLY A 278 5.29 -19.01 19.24
C GLY A 278 4.56 -18.43 18.02
N VAL A 279 3.35 -18.93 17.77
CA VAL A 279 2.54 -18.54 16.59
C VAL A 279 2.05 -17.09 16.65
N THR A 280 1.85 -16.55 17.86
CA THR A 280 1.42 -15.16 18.07
C THR A 280 2.49 -14.16 17.64
N ALA A 281 3.75 -14.58 17.54
CA ALA A 281 4.84 -13.75 17.05
C ALA A 281 4.60 -13.22 15.63
N LEU A 282 3.90 -13.99 14.78
CA LEU A 282 3.54 -13.59 13.41
C LEU A 282 2.63 -12.36 13.37
N TRP A 283 1.91 -12.09 14.44
CA TRP A 283 0.97 -10.98 14.57
C TRP A 283 1.57 -9.73 15.23
N LYS A 284 2.86 -9.75 15.57
CA LYS A 284 3.57 -8.56 16.08
C LYS A 284 3.46 -7.43 15.05
N GLY A 285 3.05 -6.25 15.53
CA GLY A 285 2.85 -5.08 14.66
C GLY A 285 1.43 -4.92 14.09
N PHE A 286 0.50 -5.86 14.33
CA PHE A 286 -0.90 -5.73 13.91
C PHE A 286 -1.54 -4.42 14.41
N GLY A 287 -1.39 -4.10 15.69
CA GLY A 287 -1.94 -2.88 16.30
C GLY A 287 -1.48 -1.60 15.60
N PRO A 288 -0.16 -1.33 15.48
CA PRO A 288 0.34 -0.19 14.71
C PRO A 288 -0.13 -0.16 13.25
N ALA A 289 -0.23 -1.30 12.58
CA ALA A 289 -0.70 -1.37 11.19
C ALA A 289 -2.18 -0.97 11.06
N MET A 290 -3.04 -1.43 11.97
CA MET A 290 -4.45 -1.01 12.02
C MET A 290 -4.59 0.47 12.40
N ALA A 291 -3.84 0.91 13.41
CA ALA A 291 -3.87 2.30 13.87
C ALA A 291 -3.39 3.29 12.80
N ARG A 292 -2.50 2.86 11.90
CA ARG A 292 -2.04 3.64 10.74
C ARG A 292 -3.17 3.93 9.75
N ALA A 293 -4.11 3.00 9.56
CA ALA A 293 -5.03 3.01 8.43
C ALA A 293 -5.83 4.32 8.34
N PHE A 294 -6.45 4.75 9.45
CA PHE A 294 -7.26 5.96 9.43
C PHE A 294 -6.45 7.25 9.28
N PRO A 295 -5.39 7.52 10.09
CA PRO A 295 -4.63 8.75 9.99
C PRO A 295 -3.91 8.91 8.64
N ALA A 296 -3.31 7.85 8.11
CA ALA A 296 -2.59 7.92 6.84
C ALA A 296 -3.54 8.15 5.66
N ASN A 297 -4.71 7.49 5.67
CA ASN A 297 -5.73 7.70 4.64
C ASN A 297 -6.31 9.12 4.72
N ALA A 298 -6.66 9.60 5.91
CA ALA A 298 -7.13 10.98 6.10
C ALA A 298 -6.10 12.00 5.60
N ALA A 299 -4.82 11.81 5.92
CA ALA A 299 -3.74 12.67 5.43
C ALA A 299 -3.62 12.66 3.90
N THR A 300 -3.87 11.52 3.26
CA THR A 300 -3.91 11.42 1.79
C THR A 300 -4.98 12.35 1.22
N PHE A 301 -6.21 12.27 1.73
CA PHE A 301 -7.31 13.09 1.24
C PHE A 301 -7.07 14.58 1.47
N VAL A 302 -6.64 14.95 2.68
CA VAL A 302 -6.27 16.34 2.99
C VAL A 302 -5.16 16.83 2.05
N GLY A 303 -4.14 16.01 1.78
CA GLY A 303 -3.06 16.35 0.85
C GLY A 303 -3.54 16.57 -0.59
N VAL A 304 -4.45 15.71 -1.07
CA VAL A 304 -5.07 15.86 -2.41
C VAL A 304 -5.90 17.14 -2.47
N GLU A 305 -6.80 17.35 -1.51
CA GLU A 305 -7.78 18.45 -1.51
C GLU A 305 -7.10 19.82 -1.36
N LEU A 306 -6.14 19.95 -0.45
CA LEU A 306 -5.36 21.18 -0.29
C LEU A 306 -4.53 21.49 -1.53
N SER A 307 -3.94 20.46 -2.15
CA SER A 307 -3.16 20.64 -3.38
C SER A 307 -4.04 21.06 -4.56
N LEU A 308 -5.19 20.40 -4.77
CA LEU A 308 -6.16 20.79 -5.81
C LEU A 308 -6.64 22.22 -5.59
N SER A 309 -7.08 22.55 -4.37
CA SER A 309 -7.57 23.89 -4.02
C SER A 309 -6.51 24.98 -4.24
N ALA A 310 -5.23 24.66 -4.00
CA ALA A 310 -4.13 25.58 -4.27
C ALA A 310 -3.89 25.75 -5.78
N MET A 311 -3.91 24.67 -6.56
CA MET A 311 -3.73 24.73 -8.01
C MET A 311 -4.90 25.43 -8.70
N ASP A 312 -6.15 25.19 -8.29
CA ASP A 312 -7.33 25.86 -8.83
C ASP A 312 -7.34 27.38 -8.58
N LYS A 313 -6.66 27.83 -7.52
CA LYS A 313 -6.45 29.27 -7.27
C LYS A 313 -5.34 29.87 -8.13
N LEU A 314 -4.44 29.06 -8.67
CA LEU A 314 -3.28 29.50 -9.44
C LEU A 314 -3.54 29.45 -10.95
N TRP A 315 -4.25 28.43 -11.45
CA TRP A 315 -4.63 28.29 -12.87
C TRP A 315 -5.82 27.33 -13.06
#